data_AF-A0A5S9N6Y8-F1
#
_entry.id   AF-A0A5S9N6Y8-F1
#
_cell.length_a   1.000
_cell.length_b   1.000
_cell.length_c   1.000
_cell.angle_alpha   90.00
_cell.angle_beta   90.00
_cell.angle_gamma   90.00
#
_symmetry.space_group_name_H-M   'P 1'
#
loop_
_entity.id
_entity.type
_entity.pdbx_description
1 polymer ?
#
loop_
_entity_poly.entity_id
_entity_poly.type
_entity_poly.pdbx_seq_one_letter_code
_entity_poly.pdbx_strand_id
1 'polypeptide(L)'
;MSLHHLIYCSTRSVSSEDSSVIEVNAPALLIEAREKNKKNNVSGLLYFNDYYFLQCLEGSRHAVNMTYNTIVADDRHSDVVLIDYCEIAKRSFSQWDMAYVSESSLTESLVKLYSGDEKFNPYDMSADSLFQLMQAFKSSLAVIEA
;
A
#
# COMPACT_ATOMS: atom_id res chain seq x y z
N MET A 1 -5.29 -0.04 23.68
CA MET A 1 -5.97 0.08 22.37
C MET A 1 -5.51 -1.09 21.52
N SER A 2 -6.40 -1.79 20.83
CA SER A 2 -6.01 -2.94 19.99
C SER A 2 -5.26 -2.50 18.73
N LEU A 3 -4.25 -3.28 18.38
CA LEU A 3 -3.46 -3.11 17.16
C LEU A 3 -4.26 -3.68 15.98
N HIS A 4 -4.31 -2.93 14.89
CA HIS A 4 -5.01 -3.30 13.67
C HIS A 4 -4.08 -3.16 12.48
N HIS A 5 -4.39 -3.92 11.43
CA HIS A 5 -3.98 -3.57 10.09
C HIS A 5 -5.19 -3.25 9.21
N LEU A 6 -4.95 -2.47 8.17
CA LEU A 6 -5.91 -2.14 7.13
C LEU A 6 -5.20 -2.29 5.79
N ILE A 7 -5.77 -3.08 4.89
CA ILE A 7 -5.27 -3.26 3.54
C ILE A 7 -6.31 -2.67 2.58
N TYR A 8 -5.86 -1.84 1.66
CA TYR A 8 -6.71 -1.29 0.62
C TYR A 8 -5.98 -1.25 -0.72
N CYS A 9 -6.74 -1.18 -1.80
CA CYS A 9 -6.22 -0.86 -3.13
C CYS A 9 -7.01 0.29 -3.77
N SER A 10 -6.42 0.90 -4.78
CA SER A 10 -7.01 2.02 -5.54
C SER A 10 -6.32 2.17 -6.89
N THR A 11 -6.98 2.82 -7.83
CA THR A 11 -6.45 3.07 -9.18
C THR A 11 -5.85 4.47 -9.24
N ARG A 12 -4.73 4.66 -9.94
CA ARG A 12 -4.20 6.01 -10.21
C ARG A 12 -5.22 6.82 -11.02
N SER A 13 -5.48 8.04 -10.57
CA SER A 13 -6.42 8.96 -11.23
C SER A 13 -5.88 9.50 -12.55
N VAL A 14 -6.82 9.90 -13.41
CA VAL A 14 -6.57 10.55 -14.70
C VAL A 14 -7.20 11.95 -14.64
N SER A 15 -6.52 12.96 -15.16
CA SER A 15 -6.97 14.34 -15.26
C SER A 15 -8.30 14.42 -16.01
N SER A 16 -9.28 15.11 -15.43
CA SER A 16 -10.59 15.32 -16.02
C SER A 16 -10.57 16.28 -17.23
N GLU A 17 -9.53 17.10 -17.37
CA GLU A 17 -9.47 18.15 -18.39
C GLU A 17 -8.96 17.63 -19.74
N ASP A 18 -7.94 16.78 -19.71
CA ASP A 18 -7.22 16.31 -20.90
C ASP A 18 -7.07 14.79 -20.98
N SER A 19 -7.67 14.05 -20.03
CA SER A 19 -7.50 12.59 -19.92
C SER A 19 -6.03 12.15 -19.78
N SER A 20 -5.14 13.07 -19.38
CA SER A 20 -3.75 12.73 -19.08
C SER A 20 -3.65 12.08 -17.71
N VAL A 21 -2.67 11.21 -17.55
CA VAL A 21 -2.42 10.55 -16.27
C VAL A 21 -1.98 11.59 -15.23
N ILE A 22 -2.56 11.56 -14.03
CA ILE A 22 -2.07 12.40 -12.93
C ILE A 22 -0.70 11.89 -12.50
N GLU A 23 0.31 12.75 -12.57
CA GLU A 23 1.67 12.38 -12.24
C GLU A 23 1.80 12.05 -10.74
N VAL A 24 2.26 10.84 -10.45
CA VAL A 24 2.51 10.40 -9.07
C VAL A 24 3.98 10.65 -8.75
N ASN A 25 4.26 11.75 -8.07
CA ASN A 25 5.60 12.00 -7.51
C ASN A 25 5.78 11.15 -6.24
N ALA A 26 6.20 9.90 -6.42
CA ALA A 26 6.39 8.94 -5.34
C ALA A 26 7.31 9.47 -4.21
N PRO A 27 8.46 10.12 -4.50
CA PRO A 27 9.28 10.74 -3.44
C PRO A 27 8.52 11.74 -2.56
N ALA A 28 7.77 12.67 -3.16
CA ALA A 28 7.02 13.67 -2.40
C ALA A 28 5.88 13.05 -1.59
N LEU A 29 5.14 12.10 -2.19
CA LEU A 29 4.09 11.32 -1.51
C LEU A 29 4.64 10.60 -0.29
N LEU A 30 5.82 9.97 -0.41
CA LEU A 30 6.43 9.20 0.67
C LEU A 30 6.95 10.08 1.80
N ILE A 31 7.46 11.28 1.52
CA ILE A 31 7.87 12.23 2.56
C ILE A 31 6.65 12.57 3.42
N GLU A 32 5.55 12.99 2.78
CA GLU A 32 4.30 13.34 3.47
C GLU A 32 3.73 12.15 4.26
N ALA A 33 3.68 10.96 3.63
CA ALA A 33 3.17 9.75 4.27
C ALA A 33 4.01 9.36 5.50
N ARG A 34 5.34 9.37 5.40
CA ARG A 34 6.24 9.02 6.51
C ARG A 34 6.11 10.00 7.67
N GLU A 35 6.05 11.30 7.41
CA GLU A 35 5.88 12.31 8.46
C GLU A 35 4.55 12.15 9.21
N LYS A 36 3.44 12.03 8.47
CA LYS A 36 2.10 11.82 9.06
C LYS A 36 2.03 10.50 9.83
N ASN A 37 2.56 9.42 9.25
CA ASN A 37 2.52 8.10 9.87
C ASN A 37 3.36 8.04 11.14
N LYS A 38 4.56 8.61 11.13
CA LYS A 38 5.42 8.71 12.31
C LYS A 38 4.71 9.46 13.44
N LYS A 39 4.06 10.59 13.14
CA LYS A 39 3.30 11.38 14.13
C LYS A 39 2.12 10.59 14.73
N ASN A 40 1.47 9.74 13.92
CA ASN A 40 0.30 8.97 14.32
C ASN A 40 0.64 7.55 14.81
N ASN A 41 1.92 7.18 14.88
CA ASN A 41 2.40 5.84 15.19
C ASN A 41 1.78 4.77 14.27
N VAL A 42 1.75 5.07 12.98
CA VAL A 42 1.32 4.18 11.90
C VAL A 42 2.56 3.66 11.18
N SER A 43 2.57 2.38 10.84
CA SER A 43 3.61 1.75 10.00
C SER A 43 2.95 1.11 8.80
N GLY A 44 3.72 0.73 7.78
CA GLY A 44 3.10 0.12 6.61
C GLY A 44 4.02 -0.07 5.42
N LEU A 45 3.41 -0.55 4.35
CA LEU A 45 4.03 -0.71 3.04
C LEU A 45 3.05 -0.23 1.97
N LEU A 46 3.57 0.54 1.03
CA LEU A 46 2.90 0.97 -0.19
C LEU A 46 3.59 0.31 -1.38
N TYR A 47 2.82 -0.46 -2.15
CA TYR A 47 3.20 -0.93 -3.46
C TYR A 47 2.46 -0.13 -4.52
N PHE A 48 3.18 0.30 -5.54
CA PHE A 48 2.60 0.96 -6.71
C PHE A 48 3.21 0.35 -7.98
N ASN A 49 2.36 -0.28 -8.79
CA ASN A 49 2.63 -0.44 -10.21
C ASN A 49 1.97 0.72 -10.95
N ASP A 50 2.37 1.03 -12.18
CA ASP A 50 1.93 2.23 -12.91
C ASP A 50 0.40 2.46 -12.98
N TYR A 51 -0.43 1.54 -12.52
CA TYR A 51 -1.89 1.62 -12.53
C TYR A 51 -2.52 1.57 -11.13
N TYR A 52 -2.01 0.76 -10.22
CA TYR A 52 -2.67 0.43 -8.96
C TYR A 52 -1.78 0.71 -7.75
N PHE A 53 -2.39 1.29 -6.73
CA PHE A 53 -1.84 1.32 -5.38
C PHE A 53 -2.37 0.13 -4.59
N LEU A 54 -1.50 -0.51 -3.82
CA LEU A 54 -1.81 -1.48 -2.79
C LEU A 54 -1.10 -1.04 -1.51
N GLN A 55 -1.85 -0.77 -0.45
CA GLN A 55 -1.26 -0.28 0.80
C GLN A 55 -1.77 -1.03 2.01
N CYS A 56 -0.85 -1.28 2.94
CA CYS A 56 -1.12 -1.82 4.26
C CYS A 56 -0.73 -0.78 5.30
N LEU A 57 -1.66 -0.45 6.19
CA LEU A 57 -1.48 0.45 7.33
C LEU A 57 -1.62 -0.33 8.62
N GLU A 58 -0.69 -0.19 9.54
CA GLU A 58 -0.73 -0.85 10.84
C GLU A 58 -0.64 0.18 11.96
N GLY A 59 -1.40 -0.01 13.04
CA GLY A 59 -1.42 0.93 14.14
C GLY A 59 -2.59 0.72 15.09
N SER A 60 -2.84 1.69 15.97
CA SER A 60 -4.07 1.65 16.76
C SER A 60 -5.29 1.75 15.83
N ARG A 61 -6.42 1.13 16.23
CA ARG A 61 -7.70 1.24 15.51
C ARG A 61 -7.98 2.67 15.05
N HIS A 62 -7.84 3.63 15.97
CA HIS A 62 -8.14 5.04 15.69
C HIS A 62 -7.15 5.64 14.68
N ALA A 63 -5.85 5.45 14.88
CA ALA A 63 -4.82 6.02 14.01
C ALA A 63 -4.93 5.51 12.57
N VAL A 64 -5.15 4.20 12.39
CA VAL A 64 -5.30 3.58 11.07
C VAL A 64 -6.52 4.14 10.33
N ASN A 65 -7.68 4.24 11.00
CA ASN A 65 -8.88 4.79 10.38
C ASN A 65 -8.75 6.28 10.03
N MET A 66 -8.12 7.08 10.90
CA MET A 66 -7.88 8.50 10.62
C MET A 66 -6.95 8.69 9.41
N THR A 67 -5.87 7.91 9.33
CA THR A 67 -4.97 7.93 8.18
C THR A 67 -5.70 7.49 6.90
N TYR A 68 -6.47 6.39 6.96
CA TYR A 68 -7.23 5.89 5.81
C TYR A 68 -8.26 6.90 5.30
N ASN A 69 -8.99 7.59 6.18
CA ASN A 69 -9.94 8.63 5.76
C ASN A 69 -9.28 9.80 5.02
N THR A 70 -8.04 10.14 5.40
CA THR A 70 -7.27 11.19 4.70
C THR A 70 -6.84 10.72 3.31
N ILE A 71 -6.47 9.45 3.21
CA ILE A 71 -6.07 8.81 1.95
C ILE A 71 -7.25 8.74 0.98
N VAL A 72 -8.43 8.29 1.41
CA VAL A 72 -9.61 8.16 0.55
C VAL A 72 -10.01 9.47 -0.13
N ALA A 73 -9.67 10.62 0.47
CA ALA A 73 -9.96 11.95 -0.07
C ALA A 73 -8.87 12.50 -1.00
N ASP A 74 -7.86 11.71 -1.35
CA ASP A 74 -6.73 12.14 -2.15
C ASP A 74 -7.04 12.06 -3.66
N ASP A 75 -7.00 13.18 -4.38
CA ASP A 75 -7.37 13.21 -5.80
C ASP A 75 -6.39 12.45 -6.73
N ARG A 76 -5.22 12.02 -6.22
CA ARG A 76 -4.24 11.25 -6.99
C ARG A 76 -4.70 9.83 -7.31
N HIS A 77 -5.75 9.34 -6.65
CA HIS A 77 -6.32 8.01 -6.91
C HIS A 77 -7.86 7.98 -6.88
N SER A 78 -8.42 6.91 -7.43
CA SER A 78 -9.85 6.64 -7.49
C SER A 78 -10.12 5.18 -7.15
N ASP A 79 -11.41 4.81 -7.10
CA ASP A 79 -11.85 3.42 -6.92
C ASP A 79 -11.26 2.74 -5.69
N VAL A 80 -11.20 3.49 -4.58
CA VAL A 80 -10.61 3.00 -3.34
C VAL A 80 -11.46 1.87 -2.75
N VAL A 81 -10.87 0.68 -2.63
CA VAL A 81 -11.51 -0.52 -2.08
C VAL A 81 -10.77 -0.99 -0.84
N LEU A 82 -11.50 -1.07 0.27
CA LEU A 82 -11.03 -1.73 1.49
C LEU A 82 -11.01 -3.25 1.27
N ILE A 83 -9.82 -3.84 1.37
CA ILE A 83 -9.60 -5.28 1.13
C ILE A 83 -9.67 -6.07 2.43
N ASP A 84 -9.00 -5.60 3.47
CA ASP A 84 -8.98 -6.26 4.77
C ASP A 84 -8.86 -5.26 5.92
N TYR A 85 -9.50 -5.57 7.04
CA TYR A 85 -9.42 -4.81 8.26
C TYR A 85 -9.65 -5.71 9.47
N CYS A 86 -8.57 -6.02 10.19
CA CYS A 86 -8.67 -6.89 11.35
C CYS A 86 -7.72 -6.50 12.49
N GLU A 87 -7.98 -7.06 13.68
CA GLU A 87 -7.07 -6.97 14.82
C GLU A 87 -5.88 -7.90 14.61
N ILE A 88 -4.67 -7.39 14.86
CA ILE A 88 -3.43 -8.15 14.69
C ILE A 88 -2.65 -8.21 16.01
N ALA A 89 -1.97 -9.33 16.24
CA ALA A 89 -1.17 -9.52 17.45
C ALA A 89 0.17 -8.75 17.41
N LYS A 90 0.72 -8.54 16.22
CA LYS A 90 2.00 -7.84 15.99
C LYS A 90 2.01 -7.18 14.63
N ARG A 91 2.81 -6.12 14.49
CA ARG A 91 3.07 -5.44 13.21
C ARG A 91 3.94 -6.32 12.31
N SER A 92 3.55 -6.46 11.05
CA SER A 92 4.37 -7.04 10.00
C SER A 92 5.36 -6.02 9.43
N PHE A 93 5.05 -4.73 9.45
CA PHE A 93 5.83 -3.66 8.79
C PHE A 93 6.39 -2.64 9.79
N SER A 94 6.67 -3.05 11.04
CA SER A 94 7.08 -2.15 12.13
C SER A 94 8.36 -1.33 11.90
N GLN A 95 9.18 -1.70 10.92
CA GLN A 95 10.45 -1.04 10.63
C GLN A 95 10.29 0.24 9.82
N TRP A 96 9.13 0.43 9.17
CA TRP A 96 8.92 1.56 8.26
C TRP A 96 7.65 2.32 8.62
N ASP A 97 7.79 3.62 8.84
CA ASP A 97 6.64 4.54 8.88
C ASP A 97 5.85 4.46 7.57
N MET A 98 6.55 4.25 6.44
CA MET A 98 5.99 3.78 5.17
C MET A 98 7.10 3.22 4.26
N ALA A 99 7.12 1.91 4.05
CA ALA A 99 7.94 1.27 3.03
C ALA A 99 7.34 1.56 1.64
N TYR A 100 8.19 1.65 0.63
CA TYR A 100 7.75 1.83 -0.75
C TYR A 100 8.38 0.78 -1.64
N VAL A 101 7.54 0.18 -2.48
CA VAL A 101 7.94 -0.81 -3.47
C VAL A 101 7.39 -0.35 -4.80
N SER A 102 8.29 -0.05 -5.73
CA SER A 102 7.93 0.22 -7.13
C SER A 102 7.95 -1.08 -7.94
N GLU A 103 7.34 -1.03 -9.11
CA GLU A 103 7.47 -2.09 -10.10
C GLU A 103 8.93 -2.29 -10.53
N SER A 104 9.33 -3.56 -10.63
CA SER A 104 10.64 -4.07 -11.03
C SER A 104 10.51 -5.53 -11.47
N SER A 105 11.54 -6.09 -12.10
CA SER A 105 11.56 -7.51 -12.50
C SER A 105 11.40 -8.48 -11.32
N LEU A 106 11.91 -8.11 -10.14
CA LEU A 106 11.74 -8.88 -8.91
C LEU A 106 10.28 -8.87 -8.44
N THR A 107 9.65 -7.70 -8.39
CA THR A 107 8.25 -7.59 -7.96
C THR A 107 7.30 -8.22 -8.95
N GLU A 108 7.59 -8.17 -10.24
CA GLU A 108 6.80 -8.84 -11.28
C GLU A 108 6.80 -10.36 -11.08
N SER A 109 7.96 -10.94 -10.74
CA SER A 109 8.07 -12.37 -10.44
C SER A 109 7.27 -12.77 -9.19
N LEU A 110 7.26 -11.91 -8.16
CA LEU A 110 6.46 -12.12 -6.96
C LEU A 110 4.96 -11.97 -7.25
N VAL A 111 4.56 -10.92 -7.98
CA VAL A 111 3.17 -10.73 -8.42
C VAL A 111 2.66 -12.01 -9.08
N LYS A 112 3.38 -12.54 -10.08
CA LYS A 112 3.03 -13.77 -10.80
C LYS A 112 2.86 -14.99 -9.89
N LEU A 113 3.56 -15.04 -8.76
CA LEU A 113 3.45 -16.13 -7.80
C LEU A 113 2.15 -16.05 -6.97
N TYR A 114 1.65 -14.84 -6.71
CA TYR A 114 0.50 -14.60 -5.85
C TYR A 114 -0.78 -14.21 -6.60
N SER A 115 -0.72 -13.90 -7.90
CA SER A 115 -1.86 -13.62 -8.77
C SER A 115 -2.35 -14.88 -9.52
N GLY A 116 -3.64 -14.90 -9.86
CA GLY A 116 -4.24 -15.94 -10.72
C GLY A 116 -4.05 -15.69 -12.23
N ASP A 117 -3.52 -14.53 -12.60
CA ASP A 117 -3.31 -14.06 -13.97
C ASP A 117 -1.86 -13.55 -14.13
N GLU A 118 -1.41 -13.36 -15.36
CA GLU A 118 -0.09 -12.81 -15.71
C GLU A 118 0.07 -11.34 -15.29
N LYS A 119 -1.05 -10.61 -15.13
CA LYS A 119 -1.06 -9.19 -14.78
C LYS A 119 -1.49 -8.97 -13.32
N PHE A 120 -0.86 -8.00 -12.67
CA PHE A 120 -1.29 -7.54 -11.35
C PHE A 120 -2.62 -6.79 -11.46
N ASN A 121 -3.68 -7.33 -10.85
CA ASN A 121 -4.91 -6.61 -10.56
C ASN A 121 -5.34 -6.88 -9.11
N PRO A 122 -5.16 -5.92 -8.19
CA PRO A 122 -5.50 -6.15 -6.78
C PRO A 122 -7.00 -6.29 -6.53
N TYR A 123 -7.86 -5.83 -7.44
CA TYR A 123 -9.32 -5.95 -7.29
C TYR A 123 -9.82 -7.39 -7.43
N ASP A 124 -9.08 -8.24 -8.16
CA ASP A 124 -9.44 -9.65 -8.40
C ASP A 124 -8.70 -10.63 -7.47
N MET A 125 -7.83 -10.11 -6.59
CA MET A 125 -7.01 -10.92 -5.70
C MET A 125 -7.62 -11.01 -4.30
N SER A 126 -7.42 -12.16 -3.63
CA SER A 126 -7.88 -12.33 -2.26
C SER A 126 -7.05 -11.48 -1.28
N ALA A 127 -7.66 -11.10 -0.16
CA ALA A 127 -6.97 -10.41 0.93
C ALA A 127 -5.72 -11.14 1.42
N ASP A 128 -5.78 -12.47 1.56
CA ASP A 128 -4.64 -13.28 1.97
C ASP A 128 -3.52 -13.25 0.91
N SER A 129 -3.85 -13.47 -0.36
CA SER A 129 -2.87 -13.39 -1.46
C SER A 129 -2.15 -12.03 -1.51
N LEU A 130 -2.90 -10.94 -1.36
CA LEU A 130 -2.34 -9.58 -1.33
C LEU A 130 -1.46 -9.38 -0.09
N PHE A 131 -1.90 -9.83 1.08
CA PHE A 131 -1.09 -9.71 2.29
C PHE A 131 0.21 -10.53 2.21
N GLN A 132 0.17 -11.76 1.69
CA GLN A 132 1.36 -12.59 1.48
C GLN A 132 2.31 -11.95 0.45
N LEU A 133 1.79 -11.39 -0.64
CA LEU A 133 2.58 -10.64 -1.62
C LEU A 133 3.32 -9.46 -0.96
N MET A 134 2.63 -8.68 -0.12
CA MET A 134 3.25 -7.56 0.61
C MET A 134 4.32 -8.02 1.60
N GLN A 135 4.11 -9.16 2.27
CA GLN A 135 5.14 -9.76 3.12
C GLN A 135 6.35 -10.24 2.30
N ALA A 136 6.14 -10.76 1.10
CA ALA A 136 7.22 -11.13 0.20
C ALA A 136 8.03 -9.90 -0.25
N PHE A 137 7.37 -8.78 -0.57
CA PHE A 137 8.06 -7.52 -0.88
C PHE A 137 8.91 -7.03 0.29
N LYS A 138 8.38 -7.08 1.52
CA LYS A 138 9.14 -6.74 2.73
C LYS A 138 10.42 -7.56 2.82
N SER A 139 10.33 -8.88 2.64
CA SER A 139 11.49 -9.77 2.70
C SER A 139 12.53 -9.42 1.65
N SER A 140 12.11 -9.01 0.45
CA SER A 140 13.01 -8.54 -0.61
C SER A 140 13.68 -7.19 -0.29
N LEU A 141 12.97 -6.25 0.35
CA LEU A 141 13.56 -4.98 0.79
C LEU A 141 14.66 -5.20 1.84
N ALA A 142 14.42 -6.10 2.80
CA ALA A 142 15.37 -6.41 3.84
C ALA A 142 16.69 -7.03 3.32
N VAL A 143 16.68 -7.62 2.12
CA VAL A 143 17.89 -8.16 1.45
C VAL A 143 18.71 -7.06 0.78
N ILE A 144 18.10 -5.93 0.40
CA ILE A 144 18.80 -4.81 -0.26
C ILE A 144 19.46 -3.89 0.78
N GLU A 145 18.91 -3.83 2.00
CA GLU A 145 19.43 -3.02 3.11
C GLU A 145 20.48 -3.76 3.99
N ALA A 146 20.80 -5.02 3.69
CA ALA A 146 21.73 -5.88 4.43
C ALA A 146 23.07 -6.09 3.70
#